data_AF-A0A7M7NLE1-F1
#
_entry.id   AF-A0A7M7NLE1-F1
#
_cell.length_a   1.000
_cell.length_b   1.000
_cell.length_c   1.000
_cell.angle_alpha   90.00
_cell.angle_beta   90.00
_cell.angle_gamma   90.00
#
_symmetry.space_group_name_H-M   'P 1'
#
loop_
_entity.id
_entity.type
_entity.pdbx_description
1 polymer ?
#
loop_
_entity_poly.entity_id
_entity_poly.type
_entity_poly.pdbx_seq_one_letter_code
_entity_poly.pdbx_strand_id
1 'polypeptide(L)'
;MHSLYGLSPSAPAYINKAFVLVIVAASLVVNSSGVLLPSDLGDGTTPNLKAIFLGRCYDCEYCSEEQAGLYNCSGLWDAFSSSFSYQEPCNSVPEDFDDFVSMAFVPLADNQTLFYSGMYSIAMAIGRQSSDFTNIELTMLGGLVDGMTFCGMVDAPGINYDACPTFDSCENDVDALWKESSQYFAGQASGEVTVILDGSRADGAYRPKSFFRPQEVANLDPAKVTSLTAYVVHSLNGDVTEKCVTGSLLQLQEDVATRELNLNALTIQASLATFNASRIQDTKHVDPKQIRPPRLSARQRF
;
A
#
# COMPACT_ATOMS: atom_id res chain seq x y z
N MET A 1 60.91 -66.37 -25.63
CA MET A 1 62.27 -66.38 -25.04
C MET A 1 62.39 -65.16 -24.13
N HIS A 2 62.68 -65.41 -22.85
CA HIS A 2 63.00 -64.50 -21.73
C HIS A 2 61.87 -63.53 -21.26
N SER A 3 61.19 -63.70 -20.11
CA SER A 3 61.62 -63.60 -18.68
C SER A 3 62.18 -62.21 -18.31
N LEU A 4 61.83 -61.52 -17.21
CA LEU A 4 61.16 -61.84 -15.94
C LEU A 4 60.95 -60.54 -15.08
N TYR A 5 60.18 -60.68 -13.99
CA TYR A 5 60.12 -59.88 -12.72
C TYR A 5 59.47 -58.47 -12.79
N GLY A 6 58.50 -58.06 -11.96
CA GLY A 6 57.98 -58.55 -10.68
C GLY A 6 58.28 -57.54 -9.56
N LEU A 7 57.25 -56.94 -8.93
CA LEU A 7 57.11 -56.67 -7.47
C LEU A 7 55.87 -55.79 -7.16
N SER A 8 55.22 -56.14 -6.05
CA SER A 8 53.98 -55.65 -5.41
C SER A 8 54.34 -54.82 -4.15
N PRO A 9 53.46 -54.43 -3.18
CA PRO A 9 52.12 -53.79 -3.15
C PRO A 9 52.05 -52.50 -2.25
N SER A 10 50.84 -51.91 -2.15
CA SER A 10 50.17 -51.38 -0.92
C SER A 10 50.05 -49.87 -0.59
N ALA A 11 48.78 -49.41 -0.63
CA ALA A 11 48.03 -48.51 0.29
C ALA A 11 48.26 -46.97 0.30
N PRO A 12 47.31 -46.15 0.81
CA PRO A 12 45.84 -46.20 0.74
C PRO A 12 45.18 -44.88 0.28
N ALA A 13 43.86 -44.93 0.14
CA ALA A 13 42.95 -43.88 -0.34
C ALA A 13 42.92 -42.60 0.51
N TYR A 14 42.95 -41.43 -0.16
CA TYR A 14 42.55 -40.14 0.40
C TYR A 14 41.10 -39.84 0.01
N ILE A 15 40.21 -39.79 1.00
CA ILE A 15 38.82 -39.36 0.86
C ILE A 15 38.83 -37.82 0.79
N ASN A 16 38.61 -37.26 -0.39
CA ASN A 16 38.31 -35.84 -0.56
C ASN A 16 36.90 -35.55 -0.05
N LYS A 17 36.78 -34.88 1.10
CA LYS A 17 35.54 -34.22 1.51
C LYS A 17 35.39 -32.94 0.68
N ALA A 18 34.64 -33.01 -0.41
CA ALA A 18 34.23 -31.83 -1.15
C ALA A 18 33.24 -31.02 -0.30
N PHE A 19 33.66 -29.81 0.09
CA PHE A 19 32.78 -28.79 0.65
C PHE A 19 31.88 -28.28 -0.49
N VAL A 20 30.57 -28.52 -0.41
CA VAL A 20 29.60 -27.93 -1.33
C VAL A 20 29.33 -26.51 -0.84
N LEU A 21 29.92 -25.53 -1.52
CA LEU A 21 29.59 -24.11 -1.33
C LEU A 21 28.28 -23.84 -2.07
N VAL A 22 27.18 -23.68 -1.33
CA VAL A 22 25.91 -23.21 -1.90
C VAL A 22 26.05 -21.70 -2.10
N ILE A 23 26.24 -21.27 -3.34
CA ILE A 23 26.16 -19.86 -3.70
C ILE A 23 24.67 -19.51 -3.78
N VAL A 24 24.18 -18.78 -2.78
CA VAL A 24 22.88 -18.11 -2.86
C VAL A 24 23.03 -16.97 -3.84
N ALA A 25 22.43 -17.09 -5.03
CA ALA A 25 22.38 -16.00 -5.98
C ALA A 25 21.41 -14.93 -5.44
N ALA A 26 21.93 -13.85 -4.87
CA ALA A 26 21.16 -12.65 -4.58
C ALA A 26 20.68 -12.04 -5.92
N SER A 27 19.40 -11.71 -6.01
CA SER A 27 18.81 -11.14 -7.21
C SER A 27 19.15 -9.65 -7.29
N LEU A 28 20.07 -9.27 -8.16
CA LEU A 28 20.55 -7.88 -8.29
C LEU A 28 19.50 -7.01 -9.02
N VAL A 29 19.22 -5.83 -8.47
CA VAL A 29 18.40 -4.78 -9.12
C VAL A 29 19.34 -3.66 -9.57
N VAL A 30 19.09 -3.11 -10.77
CA VAL A 30 19.92 -2.06 -11.39
C VAL A 30 19.15 -0.74 -11.34
N ASN A 31 19.75 0.31 -10.78
CA ASN A 31 19.12 1.63 -10.74
C ASN A 31 19.26 2.40 -12.08
N SER A 32 18.65 3.58 -12.16
CA SER A 32 18.69 4.47 -13.34
C SER A 32 20.10 4.91 -13.77
N SER A 33 21.10 4.74 -12.90
CA SER A 33 22.52 5.04 -13.14
C SER A 33 23.37 3.81 -13.49
N GLY A 34 22.77 2.61 -13.61
CA GLY A 34 23.46 1.40 -14.01
C GLY A 34 24.29 0.73 -12.91
N VAL A 35 24.10 1.11 -11.64
CA VAL A 35 24.83 0.52 -10.50
C VAL A 35 24.09 -0.72 -9.99
N LEU A 36 24.83 -1.81 -9.76
CA LEU A 36 24.33 -3.03 -9.12
C LEU A 36 24.15 -2.77 -7.62
N LEU A 37 22.90 -2.71 -7.15
CA LEU A 37 22.60 -2.65 -5.74
C LEU A 37 22.43 -4.07 -5.18
N PRO A 38 22.80 -4.32 -3.91
CA PRO A 38 22.30 -5.48 -3.17
C PRO A 38 20.79 -5.60 -3.36
N SER A 39 20.26 -6.82 -3.41
CA SER A 39 18.81 -7.10 -3.56
C SER A 39 17.93 -6.37 -2.53
N ASP A 40 18.55 -5.95 -1.44
CA ASP A 40 17.93 -5.38 -0.25
C ASP A 40 17.90 -3.84 -0.31
N LEU A 41 18.50 -3.23 -1.34
CA LEU A 41 18.59 -1.78 -1.54
C LEU A 41 17.93 -1.37 -2.86
N GLY A 42 17.07 -0.36 -2.78
CA GLY A 42 16.41 0.30 -3.91
C GLY A 42 16.98 1.68 -4.18
N ASP A 43 16.22 2.48 -4.94
CA ASP A 43 16.54 3.87 -5.19
C ASP A 43 16.67 4.65 -3.87
N GLY A 44 17.62 5.59 -3.82
CA GLY A 44 17.80 6.48 -2.68
C GLY A 44 16.66 7.49 -2.52
N THR A 45 16.83 8.39 -1.55
CA THR A 45 15.87 9.47 -1.30
C THR A 45 15.62 10.29 -2.57
N THR A 46 14.35 10.65 -2.76
CA THR A 46 13.87 11.42 -3.91
C THR A 46 14.69 12.71 -4.08
N PRO A 47 15.30 12.97 -5.25
CA PRO A 47 16.07 14.19 -5.46
C PRO A 47 15.25 15.45 -5.20
N ASN A 48 15.84 16.42 -4.50
CA ASN A 48 15.18 17.66 -4.09
C ASN A 48 13.94 17.46 -3.19
N LEU A 49 13.91 16.38 -2.38
CA LEU A 49 12.82 16.05 -1.45
C LEU A 49 12.21 17.28 -0.75
N LYS A 50 13.05 18.10 -0.10
CA LYS A 50 12.61 19.32 0.60
C LYS A 50 11.88 20.31 -0.31
N ALA A 51 12.40 20.54 -1.51
CA ALA A 51 11.79 21.49 -2.43
C ALA A 51 10.44 20.98 -2.96
N ILE A 52 10.33 19.68 -3.23
CA ILE A 52 9.06 19.06 -3.68
C ILE A 52 8.03 19.12 -2.54
N PHE A 53 8.40 18.71 -1.33
CA PHE A 53 7.53 18.75 -0.16
C PHE A 53 7.00 20.17 0.10
N LEU A 54 7.90 21.16 0.15
CA LEU A 54 7.50 22.56 0.37
C LEU A 54 6.65 23.08 -0.79
N GLY A 55 6.98 22.73 -2.02
CA GLY A 55 6.18 23.08 -3.20
C GLY A 55 4.74 22.58 -3.07
N ARG A 56 4.55 21.30 -2.74
CA ARG A 56 3.22 20.71 -2.52
C ARG A 56 2.49 21.37 -1.35
N CYS A 57 3.18 21.66 -0.26
CA CYS A 57 2.59 22.31 0.91
C CYS A 57 2.06 23.72 0.58
N TYR A 58 2.88 24.54 -0.08
CA TYR A 58 2.49 25.91 -0.43
C TYR A 58 1.46 26.00 -1.55
N ASP A 59 1.45 25.03 -2.48
CA ASP A 59 0.41 24.94 -3.50
C ASP A 59 -0.95 24.56 -2.90
N CYS A 60 -0.95 23.76 -1.83
CA CYS A 60 -2.13 23.34 -1.07
C CYS A 60 -3.25 22.80 -1.97
N GLU A 61 -2.89 21.98 -2.98
CA GLU A 61 -3.86 21.35 -3.91
C GLU A 61 -4.96 20.57 -3.16
N TYR A 62 -4.63 20.08 -1.96
CA TYR A 62 -5.48 19.20 -1.14
C TYR A 62 -6.16 19.93 0.02
N CYS A 63 -6.26 21.26 -0.05
CA CYS A 63 -6.81 22.10 1.01
C CYS A 63 -7.97 22.96 0.51
N SER A 64 -8.88 23.30 1.42
CA SER A 64 -9.73 24.49 1.24
C SER A 64 -8.91 25.77 1.40
N GLU A 65 -9.41 26.90 0.88
CA GLU A 65 -8.80 28.22 1.10
C GLU A 65 -8.64 28.54 2.60
N GLU A 66 -9.57 28.07 3.43
CA GLU A 66 -9.51 28.24 4.89
C GLU A 66 -8.39 27.41 5.52
N GLN A 67 -8.15 26.20 5.02
CA GLN A 67 -7.10 25.30 5.49
C GLN A 67 -5.71 25.76 5.06
N ALA A 68 -5.58 26.36 3.87
CA ALA A 68 -4.28 26.79 3.33
C ALA A 68 -3.52 27.76 4.26
N GLY A 69 -4.24 28.60 5.01
CA GLY A 69 -3.63 29.52 5.97
C GLY A 69 -3.20 28.90 7.30
N LEU A 70 -3.56 27.64 7.56
CA LEU A 70 -3.32 26.98 8.86
C LEU A 70 -1.96 26.27 8.93
N TYR A 71 -1.39 25.89 7.79
CA TYR A 71 -0.21 25.04 7.74
C TYR A 71 1.09 25.84 7.77
N ASN A 72 1.92 25.57 8.78
CA ASN A 72 3.31 26.00 8.81
C ASN A 72 4.16 25.03 7.96
N CYS A 73 4.27 25.27 6.66
CA CYS A 73 5.00 24.38 5.74
C CYS A 73 6.46 24.13 6.13
N SER A 74 7.15 25.13 6.68
CA SER A 74 8.51 24.92 7.20
C SER A 74 8.52 24.03 8.44
N GLY A 75 7.58 24.25 9.37
CA GLY A 75 7.43 23.38 10.55
C GLY A 75 7.04 21.95 10.20
N LEU A 76 6.17 21.76 9.20
CA LEU A 76 5.80 20.44 8.68
C LEU A 76 7.01 19.71 8.08
N TRP A 77 7.84 20.43 7.30
CA TRP A 77 9.08 19.86 6.78
C TRP A 77 10.03 19.47 7.91
N ASP A 78 10.18 20.33 8.92
CA ASP A 78 11.09 20.06 10.04
C ASP A 78 10.62 18.83 10.82
N ALA A 79 9.32 18.72 11.12
CA ALA A 79 8.73 17.53 11.75
C ALA A 79 8.98 16.27 10.90
N PHE A 80 8.58 16.29 9.62
CA PHE A 80 8.75 15.17 8.70
C PHE A 80 10.21 14.72 8.57
N SER A 81 11.13 15.66 8.34
CA SER A 81 12.54 15.31 8.12
C SER A 81 13.23 14.85 9.40
N SER A 82 12.80 15.33 10.58
CA SER A 82 13.35 14.88 11.86
C SER A 82 12.97 13.42 12.20
N SER A 83 11.85 12.92 11.67
CA SER A 83 11.38 11.55 11.91
C SER A 83 12.32 10.46 11.36
N PHE A 84 13.08 10.75 10.30
CA PHE A 84 13.97 9.75 9.67
C PHE A 84 15.44 10.21 9.54
N SER A 85 15.71 11.51 9.58
CA SER A 85 17.10 11.99 9.40
C SER A 85 17.98 11.64 10.60
N TYR A 86 19.26 11.33 10.33
CA TYR A 86 20.24 10.93 11.35
C TYR A 86 19.90 9.61 12.06
N GLN A 87 19.13 8.73 11.42
CA GLN A 87 18.73 7.43 11.95
C GLN A 87 19.09 6.29 11.00
N GLU A 88 19.14 5.07 11.54
CA GLU A 88 19.29 3.85 10.73
C GLU A 88 17.95 3.52 10.07
N PRO A 89 17.88 3.42 8.73
CA PRO A 89 16.61 3.39 8.00
C PRO A 89 15.79 2.10 8.18
N CYS A 90 16.34 1.06 8.82
CA CYS A 90 15.63 -0.18 9.17
C CYS A 90 15.19 -0.24 10.64
N ASN A 91 15.44 0.82 11.42
CA ASN A 91 15.03 0.92 12.82
C ASN A 91 13.86 1.88 13.03
N SER A 92 13.29 2.40 11.94
CA SER A 92 12.15 3.32 12.01
C SER A 92 10.90 2.61 12.52
N VAL A 93 10.13 3.32 13.36
CA VAL A 93 8.84 2.86 13.87
C VAL A 93 7.75 3.90 13.55
N PRO A 94 6.47 3.49 13.44
CA PRO A 94 5.38 4.42 13.12
C PRO A 94 5.35 5.67 14.01
N GLU A 95 5.62 5.50 15.31
CA GLU A 95 5.58 6.57 16.32
C GLU A 95 6.61 7.68 16.07
N ASP A 96 7.67 7.41 15.30
CA ASP A 96 8.64 8.45 14.90
C ASP A 96 7.98 9.57 14.07
N PHE A 97 6.83 9.29 13.46
CA PHE A 97 6.10 10.20 12.58
C PHE A 97 4.89 10.89 13.24
N ASP A 98 4.59 10.62 14.52
CA ASP A 98 3.40 11.16 15.23
C ASP A 98 3.27 12.69 15.10
N ASP A 99 4.39 13.41 15.29
CA ASP A 99 4.41 14.87 15.22
C ASP A 99 4.08 15.35 13.80
N PHE A 100 4.68 14.76 12.77
CA PHE A 100 4.37 15.11 11.38
C PHE A 100 2.91 14.80 11.04
N VAL A 101 2.44 13.60 11.38
CA VAL A 101 1.10 13.13 11.02
C VAL A 101 0.03 13.99 11.69
N SER A 102 0.19 14.28 12.99
CA SER A 102 -0.75 15.14 13.72
C SER A 102 -0.74 16.60 13.25
N MET A 103 0.41 17.12 12.81
CA MET A 103 0.52 18.48 12.26
C MET A 103 -0.06 18.61 10.85
N ALA A 104 0.08 17.58 10.00
CA ALA A 104 -0.34 17.62 8.61
C ALA A 104 -1.85 17.35 8.45
N PHE A 105 -2.46 16.66 9.41
CA PHE A 105 -3.85 16.20 9.27
C PHE A 105 -4.90 17.28 9.57
N VAL A 106 -6.00 17.24 8.81
CA VAL A 106 -7.22 18.01 9.11
C VAL A 106 -8.42 17.06 9.09
N PRO A 107 -9.40 17.20 10.03
CA PRO A 107 -10.57 16.35 10.09
C PRO A 107 -11.30 16.18 8.75
N LEU A 108 -11.66 14.94 8.44
CA LEU A 108 -12.49 14.57 7.29
C LEU A 108 -13.96 14.91 7.59
N ALA A 109 -14.75 15.22 6.56
CA ALA A 109 -16.20 15.27 6.74
C ALA A 109 -16.78 13.85 6.76
N ASP A 110 -17.96 13.73 7.37
CA ASP A 110 -18.66 12.44 7.48
C ASP A 110 -18.91 11.81 6.10
N ASN A 111 -18.75 10.49 6.05
CA ASN A 111 -19.00 9.65 4.87
C ASN A 111 -18.05 9.87 3.67
N GLN A 112 -16.92 10.56 3.87
CA GLN A 112 -15.98 10.84 2.77
C GLN A 112 -14.80 9.87 2.67
N THR A 113 -14.48 9.12 3.72
CA THR A 113 -13.25 8.31 3.75
C THR A 113 -13.28 7.21 2.69
N LEU A 114 -12.28 7.21 1.80
CA LEU A 114 -12.05 6.20 0.79
C LEU A 114 -10.70 5.51 1.01
N PHE A 115 -10.75 4.25 1.41
CA PHE A 115 -9.60 3.36 1.49
C PHE A 115 -9.40 2.61 0.17
N TYR A 116 -8.22 2.01 -0.02
CA TYR A 116 -7.98 1.08 -1.10
C TYR A 116 -6.91 0.05 -0.75
N SER A 117 -6.95 -1.10 -1.43
CA SER A 117 -5.90 -2.12 -1.32
C SER A 117 -5.63 -2.72 -2.70
N GLY A 118 -4.44 -2.43 -3.25
CA GLY A 118 -4.05 -2.85 -4.60
C GLY A 118 -4.74 -2.08 -5.74
N MET A 119 -5.47 -1.01 -5.43
CA MET A 119 -6.32 -0.26 -6.38
C MET A 119 -6.02 1.25 -6.44
N TYR A 120 -4.78 1.66 -6.16
CA TYR A 120 -4.35 3.07 -6.11
C TYR A 120 -4.91 3.92 -7.26
N SER A 121 -4.67 3.51 -8.52
CA SER A 121 -5.07 4.31 -9.69
C SER A 121 -6.58 4.52 -9.81
N ILE A 122 -7.39 3.53 -9.40
CA ILE A 122 -8.86 3.64 -9.43
C ILE A 122 -9.34 4.51 -8.27
N ALA A 123 -8.81 4.30 -7.06
CA ALA A 123 -9.14 5.08 -5.88
C ALA A 123 -8.82 6.56 -6.07
N MET A 124 -7.62 6.87 -6.59
CA MET A 124 -7.22 8.23 -6.92
C MET A 124 -8.11 8.87 -8.00
N ALA A 125 -8.50 8.10 -9.04
CA ALA A 125 -9.41 8.62 -10.06
C ALA A 125 -10.80 8.97 -9.48
N ILE A 126 -11.31 8.14 -8.57
CA ILE A 126 -12.60 8.39 -7.90
C ILE A 126 -12.53 9.61 -7.00
N GLY A 127 -11.52 9.69 -6.12
CA GLY A 127 -11.39 10.81 -5.19
C GLY A 127 -11.14 12.15 -5.89
N ARG A 128 -10.41 12.16 -7.01
CA ARG A 128 -10.23 13.39 -7.82
C ARG A 128 -11.48 13.80 -8.58
N GLN A 129 -12.39 12.87 -8.89
CA GLN A 129 -13.60 13.14 -9.66
C GLN A 129 -14.79 13.53 -8.79
N SER A 130 -14.80 13.14 -7.51
CA SER A 130 -15.93 13.36 -6.60
C SER A 130 -15.46 13.87 -5.25
N SER A 131 -16.05 14.98 -4.79
CA SER A 131 -15.88 15.49 -3.42
C SER A 131 -16.48 14.58 -2.35
N ASP A 132 -17.22 13.53 -2.74
CA ASP A 132 -17.78 12.56 -1.79
C ASP A 132 -16.72 11.56 -1.31
N PHE A 133 -15.54 11.51 -1.93
CA PHE A 133 -14.50 10.54 -1.61
C PHE A 133 -13.15 11.19 -1.43
N THR A 134 -12.51 10.93 -0.30
CA THR A 134 -11.16 11.41 0.03
C THR A 134 -10.29 10.21 0.35
N ASN A 135 -9.27 9.99 -0.47
CA ASN A 135 -8.18 9.08 -0.14
C ASN A 135 -7.14 9.80 0.71
N ILE A 136 -6.29 9.07 1.42
CA ILE A 136 -5.23 9.66 2.24
C ILE A 136 -4.29 10.55 1.41
N GLU A 137 -4.00 10.20 0.16
CA GLU A 137 -3.15 10.99 -0.76
C GLU A 137 -3.82 12.28 -1.25
N LEU A 138 -5.13 12.42 -1.07
CA LEU A 138 -5.89 13.64 -1.35
C LEU A 138 -6.12 14.49 -0.08
N THR A 139 -5.35 14.22 0.96
CA THR A 139 -5.25 15.07 2.16
C THR A 139 -3.87 15.74 2.20
N MET A 140 -3.70 16.77 3.01
CA MET A 140 -2.37 17.35 3.26
C MET A 140 -1.38 16.31 3.80
N LEU A 141 -1.83 15.40 4.67
CA LEU A 141 -1.00 14.32 5.21
C LEU A 141 -0.37 13.46 4.10
N GLY A 142 -1.18 12.81 3.27
CA GLY A 142 -0.66 11.92 2.22
C GLY A 142 -0.11 12.67 1.02
N GLY A 143 -0.75 13.77 0.61
CA GLY A 143 -0.38 14.53 -0.58
C GLY A 143 1.03 15.10 -0.52
N LEU A 144 1.52 15.49 0.67
CA LEU A 144 2.89 15.98 0.84
C LEU A 144 3.96 14.95 0.50
N VAL A 145 3.66 13.67 0.66
CA VAL A 145 4.63 12.56 0.59
C VAL A 145 4.29 11.50 -0.47
N ASP A 146 3.15 11.64 -1.15
CA ASP A 146 2.69 10.70 -2.17
C ASP A 146 3.74 10.48 -3.27
N GLY A 147 4.06 9.21 -3.54
CA GLY A 147 5.05 8.78 -4.52
C GLY A 147 6.50 9.15 -4.19
N MET A 148 6.81 9.57 -2.95
CA MET A 148 8.19 9.85 -2.53
C MET A 148 8.86 8.62 -1.91
N THR A 149 10.13 8.42 -2.24
CA THR A 149 11.07 7.58 -1.49
C THR A 149 11.95 8.47 -0.62
N PHE A 150 12.20 8.08 0.63
CA PHE A 150 13.13 8.73 1.54
C PHE A 150 13.68 7.72 2.54
N CYS A 151 14.90 7.98 3.02
CA CYS A 151 15.45 7.23 4.13
C CYS A 151 16.58 7.98 4.84
N GLY A 152 16.77 7.62 6.12
CA GLY A 152 17.83 8.14 6.97
C GLY A 152 19.23 7.60 6.64
N MET A 153 20.22 8.25 7.23
CA MET A 153 21.53 7.66 7.52
C MET A 153 22.10 8.28 8.79
N VAL A 154 22.87 7.52 9.56
CA VAL A 154 23.45 7.98 10.84
C VAL A 154 24.43 9.14 10.64
N ASP A 155 25.24 9.06 9.58
CA ASP A 155 26.26 10.07 9.29
C ASP A 155 25.70 11.29 8.56
N ALA A 156 26.42 12.41 8.60
CA ALA A 156 26.07 13.58 7.79
C ALA A 156 26.01 13.21 6.29
N PRO A 157 24.99 13.68 5.54
CA PRO A 157 24.07 14.76 5.88
C PRO A 157 22.78 14.35 6.63
N GLY A 158 22.66 13.10 7.09
CA GLY A 158 21.49 12.59 7.81
C GLY A 158 20.40 11.99 6.91
N ILE A 159 20.47 12.22 5.60
CA ILE A 159 19.53 11.70 4.59
C ILE A 159 20.33 10.97 3.52
N ASN A 160 19.92 9.74 3.20
CA ASN A 160 20.60 8.93 2.21
C ASN A 160 19.96 9.09 0.81
N TYR A 161 20.64 9.81 -0.08
CA TYR A 161 20.22 10.00 -1.47
C TYR A 161 20.74 8.93 -2.43
N ASP A 162 21.62 8.04 -1.98
CA ASP A 162 22.27 7.05 -2.84
C ASP A 162 21.46 5.75 -2.92
N ALA A 163 20.98 5.25 -1.78
CA ALA A 163 20.18 4.02 -1.70
C ALA A 163 19.33 3.94 -0.43
N CYS A 164 18.11 3.43 -0.55
CA CYS A 164 17.24 3.14 0.59
C CYS A 164 16.91 1.65 0.71
N PRO A 165 16.69 1.11 1.91
CA PRO A 165 16.19 -0.25 2.09
C PRO A 165 14.84 -0.44 1.39
N THR A 166 14.61 -1.60 0.77
CA THR A 166 13.31 -1.94 0.18
C THR A 166 12.36 -2.52 1.22
N PHE A 167 11.05 -2.52 0.94
CA PHE A 167 10.01 -3.14 1.79
C PHE A 167 10.33 -4.61 2.14
N ASP A 168 10.95 -5.35 1.22
CA ASP A 168 11.28 -6.76 1.42
C ASP A 168 12.51 -6.96 2.31
N SER A 169 13.36 -5.93 2.47
CA SER A 169 14.58 -5.98 3.27
C SER A 169 14.32 -5.79 4.77
N CYS A 170 13.48 -4.80 5.11
CA CYS A 170 13.13 -4.43 6.47
C CYS A 170 11.90 -3.51 6.43
N GLU A 171 11.34 -3.24 7.60
CA GLU A 171 10.39 -2.14 7.76
C GLU A 171 11.18 -0.82 7.73
N ASN A 172 11.04 -0.08 6.63
CA ASN A 172 11.83 1.13 6.40
C ASN A 172 11.08 2.41 6.78
N ASP A 173 11.76 3.56 6.67
CA ASP A 173 11.19 4.88 6.98
C ASP A 173 9.88 5.20 6.22
N VAL A 174 9.77 4.76 4.96
CA VAL A 174 8.56 4.95 4.13
C VAL A 174 7.41 4.10 4.68
N ASP A 175 7.70 2.86 5.06
CA ASP A 175 6.72 1.93 5.59
C ASP A 175 6.19 2.38 6.95
N ALA A 176 7.10 2.83 7.83
CA ALA A 176 6.75 3.40 9.13
C ALA A 176 5.83 4.62 8.97
N LEU A 177 6.17 5.56 8.08
CA LEU A 177 5.32 6.71 7.79
C LEU A 177 3.92 6.29 7.32
N TRP A 178 3.83 5.39 6.34
CA TRP A 178 2.53 4.98 5.81
C TRP A 178 1.72 4.18 6.81
N LYS A 179 2.35 3.44 7.72
CA LYS A 179 1.64 2.79 8.84
C LYS A 179 0.99 3.81 9.76
N GLU A 180 1.76 4.80 10.21
CA GLU A 180 1.24 5.83 11.13
C GLU A 180 0.17 6.67 10.42
N SER A 181 0.43 7.07 9.18
CA SER A 181 -0.52 7.84 8.38
C SER A 181 -1.83 7.09 8.16
N SER A 182 -1.76 5.78 7.84
CA SER A 182 -2.94 4.93 7.64
C SER A 182 -3.74 4.74 8.94
N GLN A 183 -3.04 4.51 10.06
CA GLN A 183 -3.64 4.40 11.39
C GLN A 183 -4.38 5.69 11.76
N TYR A 184 -3.71 6.83 11.61
CA TYR A 184 -4.27 8.13 11.93
C TYR A 184 -5.46 8.46 11.03
N PHE A 185 -5.32 8.28 9.71
CA PHE A 185 -6.39 8.52 8.73
C PHE A 185 -7.65 7.70 9.05
N ALA A 186 -7.50 6.42 9.42
CA ALA A 186 -8.62 5.57 9.80
C ALA A 186 -9.28 5.97 11.13
N GLY A 187 -8.49 6.39 12.13
CA GLY A 187 -9.01 6.88 13.42
C GLY A 187 -9.84 8.18 13.33
N GLN A 188 -9.69 8.90 12.22
CA GLN A 188 -10.40 10.14 11.93
C GLN A 188 -11.64 9.93 11.05
N ALA A 189 -11.87 8.72 10.57
CA ALA A 189 -13.02 8.39 9.74
C ALA A 189 -14.33 8.41 10.53
N SER A 190 -15.41 8.82 9.89
CA SER A 190 -16.75 8.88 10.48
C SER A 190 -17.85 8.61 9.44
N GLY A 191 -18.99 8.13 9.93
CA GLY A 191 -20.12 7.74 9.07
C GLY A 191 -19.86 6.47 8.27
N GLU A 192 -20.35 6.44 7.04
CA GLU A 192 -20.10 5.35 6.09
C GLU A 192 -18.74 5.51 5.43
N VAL A 193 -17.85 4.54 5.64
CA VAL A 193 -16.52 4.52 5.02
C VAL A 193 -16.51 3.55 3.85
N THR A 194 -15.72 3.85 2.81
CA THR A 194 -15.65 3.02 1.60
C THR A 194 -14.27 2.43 1.41
N VAL A 195 -14.16 1.21 0.87
CA VAL A 195 -12.89 0.63 0.42
C VAL A 195 -13.00 0.06 -1.00
N ILE A 196 -11.96 0.25 -1.80
CA ILE A 196 -11.81 -0.38 -3.12
C ILE A 196 -10.74 -1.47 -3.05
N LEU A 197 -11.12 -2.70 -3.36
CA LEU A 197 -10.28 -3.89 -3.24
C LEU A 197 -10.04 -4.53 -4.60
N ASP A 198 -8.82 -5.02 -4.84
CA ASP A 198 -8.51 -5.78 -6.04
C ASP A 198 -8.90 -7.26 -5.90
N GLY A 199 -10.06 -7.61 -6.47
CA GLY A 199 -10.56 -8.99 -6.52
C GLY A 199 -9.88 -9.87 -7.56
N SER A 200 -8.98 -9.32 -8.38
CA SER A 200 -8.18 -10.06 -9.37
C SER A 200 -6.81 -10.48 -8.86
N ARG A 201 -6.43 -10.08 -7.63
CA ARG A 201 -5.13 -10.48 -7.05
C ARG A 201 -5.08 -11.96 -6.75
N ALA A 202 -3.96 -12.60 -7.12
CA ALA A 202 -3.73 -14.01 -6.81
C ALA A 202 -3.52 -14.28 -5.31
N ASP A 203 -2.99 -13.31 -4.57
CA ASP A 203 -2.74 -13.39 -3.12
C ASP A 203 -3.93 -12.91 -2.25
N GLY A 204 -5.10 -12.69 -2.88
CA GLY A 204 -6.33 -12.26 -2.22
C GLY A 204 -6.48 -10.74 -2.11
N ALA A 205 -7.73 -10.29 -2.00
CA ALA A 205 -8.12 -8.89 -1.96
C ALA A 205 -7.85 -8.21 -0.59
N TYR A 206 -7.93 -8.98 0.50
CA TYR A 206 -7.75 -8.53 1.88
C TYR A 206 -6.54 -9.22 2.54
N ARG A 207 -5.40 -8.52 2.57
CA ARG A 207 -4.10 -9.15 2.89
C ARG A 207 -3.64 -8.86 4.33
N PRO A 208 -3.07 -9.86 5.04
CA PRO A 208 -2.43 -9.64 6.36
C PRO A 208 -1.29 -8.62 6.38
N LYS A 209 -0.61 -8.42 5.26
CA LYS A 209 0.58 -7.53 5.14
C LYS A 209 0.30 -6.25 4.33
N SER A 210 -0.96 -5.88 4.07
CA SER A 210 -1.27 -4.52 3.55
C SER A 210 -1.33 -3.52 4.71
N PHE A 211 -1.43 -2.22 4.43
CA PHE A 211 -1.79 -1.22 5.44
C PHE A 211 -3.28 -1.29 5.81
N PHE A 212 -4.14 -1.58 4.82
CA PHE A 212 -5.59 -1.61 5.04
C PHE A 212 -6.05 -2.53 6.16
N ARG A 213 -5.45 -3.73 6.31
CA ARG A 213 -5.89 -4.68 7.34
C ARG A 213 -5.40 -4.32 8.76
N PRO A 214 -4.09 -4.19 9.03
CA PRO A 214 -3.58 -4.01 10.37
C PRO A 214 -3.55 -2.55 10.84
N GLN A 215 -3.66 -1.57 9.95
CA GLN A 215 -3.64 -0.15 10.31
C GLN A 215 -5.00 0.48 10.09
N GLU A 216 -5.66 0.26 8.95
CA GLU A 216 -6.88 1.00 8.66
C GLU A 216 -8.12 0.35 9.31
N VAL A 217 -8.47 -0.89 8.93
CA VAL A 217 -9.57 -1.64 9.56
C VAL A 217 -9.36 -1.76 11.06
N ALA A 218 -8.11 -1.93 11.48
CA ALA A 218 -7.74 -2.05 12.88
C ALA A 218 -7.81 -0.73 13.68
N ASN A 219 -8.05 0.43 13.06
CA ASN A 219 -8.19 1.69 13.77
C ASN A 219 -9.51 2.43 13.46
N LEU A 220 -10.46 1.78 12.77
CA LEU A 220 -11.83 2.31 12.67
C LEU A 220 -12.47 2.39 14.06
N ASP A 221 -12.94 3.58 14.42
CA ASP A 221 -13.62 3.86 15.68
C ASP A 221 -15.12 3.51 15.58
N PRO A 222 -15.62 2.48 16.30
CA PRO A 222 -17.01 2.07 16.23
C PRO A 222 -18.00 3.09 16.80
N ALA A 223 -17.53 4.09 17.55
CA ALA A 223 -18.38 5.20 18.00
C ALA A 223 -18.63 6.23 16.90
N LYS A 224 -17.77 6.30 15.86
CA LYS A 224 -17.84 7.29 14.78
C LYS A 224 -18.25 6.68 13.44
N VAL A 225 -17.82 5.44 13.17
CA VAL A 225 -18.06 4.74 11.90
C VAL A 225 -19.34 3.92 11.99
N THR A 226 -20.23 4.07 11.02
CA THR A 226 -21.53 3.36 11.00
C THR A 226 -21.47 2.06 10.20
N SER A 227 -20.70 2.05 9.12
CA SER A 227 -20.56 0.90 8.22
C SER A 227 -19.35 1.06 7.30
N LEU A 228 -18.81 -0.07 6.86
CA LEU A 228 -17.81 -0.17 5.79
C LEU A 228 -18.47 -0.71 4.52
N THR A 229 -18.37 0.01 3.41
CA THR A 229 -18.78 -0.45 2.08
C THR A 229 -17.54 -0.87 1.28
N ALA A 230 -17.46 -2.16 0.92
CA ALA A 230 -16.37 -2.72 0.14
C ALA A 230 -16.77 -2.96 -1.33
N TYR A 231 -16.07 -2.28 -2.24
CA TYR A 231 -16.15 -2.53 -3.68
C TYR A 231 -15.01 -3.45 -4.10
N VAL A 232 -15.36 -4.70 -4.43
CA VAL A 232 -14.41 -5.70 -4.93
C VAL A 232 -14.37 -5.59 -6.45
N VAL A 233 -13.28 -5.01 -6.96
CA VAL A 233 -13.12 -4.67 -8.36
C VAL A 233 -12.30 -5.74 -9.07
N HIS A 234 -12.81 -6.23 -10.21
CA HIS A 234 -12.08 -7.13 -11.10
C HIS A 234 -11.51 -6.38 -12.30
N SER A 235 -10.22 -6.60 -12.57
CA SER A 235 -9.55 -6.09 -13.76
C SER A 235 -10.24 -6.61 -15.02
N LEU A 236 -10.33 -5.78 -16.08
CA LEU A 236 -11.10 -6.09 -17.29
C LEU A 236 -10.69 -7.41 -17.98
N ASN A 237 -9.40 -7.72 -17.93
CA ASN A 237 -8.81 -8.95 -18.47
C ASN A 237 -8.11 -9.77 -17.38
N GLY A 238 -8.34 -9.44 -16.11
CA GLY A 238 -7.75 -10.15 -14.99
C GLY A 238 -8.61 -11.34 -14.59
N ASP A 239 -8.00 -12.25 -13.85
CA ASP A 239 -8.74 -13.37 -13.26
C ASP A 239 -9.77 -12.86 -12.25
N VAL A 240 -10.87 -13.59 -12.13
CA VAL A 240 -11.87 -13.36 -11.08
C VAL A 240 -11.50 -14.25 -9.90
N THR A 241 -10.51 -13.83 -9.12
CA THR A 241 -9.95 -14.62 -8.03
C THR A 241 -10.89 -14.65 -6.83
N GLU A 242 -11.34 -13.48 -6.38
CA GLU A 242 -12.24 -13.36 -5.22
C GLU A 242 -13.44 -12.47 -5.52
N LYS A 243 -14.61 -12.89 -5.07
CA LYS A 243 -15.84 -12.08 -5.02
C LYS A 243 -16.20 -11.80 -3.57
N CYS A 244 -17.16 -10.91 -3.35
CA CYS A 244 -17.76 -10.72 -2.02
C CYS A 244 -18.07 -12.06 -1.37
N VAL A 245 -17.82 -12.16 -0.06
CA VAL A 245 -18.00 -13.38 0.75
C VAL A 245 -17.25 -14.63 0.27
N THR A 246 -16.09 -14.45 -0.36
CA THR A 246 -15.18 -15.57 -0.71
C THR A 246 -13.75 -15.27 -0.28
N GLY A 247 -12.98 -16.33 0.00
CA GLY A 247 -11.55 -16.23 0.28
C GLY A 247 -11.22 -15.25 1.41
N SER A 248 -10.26 -14.37 1.18
CA SER A 248 -9.79 -13.36 2.13
C SER A 248 -10.88 -12.38 2.57
N LEU A 249 -11.93 -12.18 1.77
CA LEU A 249 -13.03 -11.28 2.11
C LEU A 249 -13.95 -11.83 3.21
N LEU A 250 -13.89 -13.14 3.51
CA LEU A 250 -14.52 -13.68 4.72
C LEU A 250 -13.78 -13.19 5.98
N GLN A 251 -12.45 -13.05 5.92
CA GLN A 251 -11.67 -12.51 7.02
C GLN A 251 -11.92 -11.01 7.20
N LEU A 252 -12.15 -10.26 6.11
CA LEU A 252 -12.60 -8.87 6.20
C LEU A 252 -13.93 -8.78 6.96
N GLN A 253 -14.89 -9.66 6.64
CA GLN A 253 -16.17 -9.71 7.34
C GLN A 253 -16.00 -10.01 8.83
N GLU A 254 -15.13 -10.94 9.20
CA GLU A 254 -14.83 -11.27 10.60
C GLU A 254 -14.16 -10.11 11.34
N ASP A 255 -13.14 -9.48 10.74
CA ASP A 255 -12.40 -8.38 11.35
C ASP A 255 -13.31 -7.15 11.56
N VAL A 256 -14.16 -6.83 10.58
CA VAL A 256 -15.14 -5.72 10.66
C VAL A 256 -16.23 -6.03 11.69
N ALA A 257 -16.74 -7.26 11.73
CA ALA A 257 -17.73 -7.66 12.73
C ALA A 257 -17.18 -7.62 14.16
N THR A 258 -15.90 -7.94 14.35
CA THR A 258 -15.21 -7.82 15.66
C THR A 258 -15.13 -6.36 16.12
N ARG A 259 -15.24 -5.40 15.20
CA ARG A 259 -15.37 -3.97 15.50
C ARG A 259 -16.80 -3.50 15.72
N GLU A 260 -17.78 -4.40 15.74
CA GLU A 260 -19.20 -4.04 15.85
C GLU A 260 -19.69 -3.16 14.68
N LEU A 261 -19.02 -3.25 13.53
CA LEU A 261 -19.35 -2.50 12.33
C LEU A 261 -20.13 -3.37 11.33
N ASN A 262 -20.98 -2.72 10.53
CA ASN A 262 -21.67 -3.38 9.42
C ASN A 262 -20.79 -3.38 8.17
N LEU A 263 -20.71 -4.52 7.47
CA LEU A 263 -20.04 -4.63 6.17
C LEU A 263 -21.08 -4.75 5.04
N ASN A 264 -21.03 -3.82 4.09
CA ASN A 264 -21.72 -3.93 2.81
C ASN A 264 -20.69 -4.31 1.74
N ALA A 265 -20.90 -5.38 0.97
CA ALA A 265 -19.92 -5.83 -0.03
C ALA A 265 -20.55 -5.94 -1.42
N LEU A 266 -19.94 -5.28 -2.40
CA LEU A 266 -20.38 -5.24 -3.79
C LEU A 266 -19.25 -5.66 -4.73
N THR A 267 -19.52 -6.66 -5.58
CA THR A 267 -18.57 -7.09 -6.63
C THR A 267 -18.86 -6.36 -7.93
N ILE A 268 -17.86 -5.68 -8.49
CA ILE A 268 -18.00 -4.88 -9.70
C ILE A 268 -16.86 -5.13 -10.70
N GLN A 269 -17.14 -5.01 -12.00
CA GLN A 269 -16.09 -5.03 -13.03
C GLN A 269 -15.45 -3.65 -13.18
N ALA A 270 -14.14 -3.60 -13.49
CA ALA A 270 -13.39 -2.34 -13.59
C ALA A 270 -13.94 -1.35 -14.63
N SER A 271 -14.54 -1.82 -15.74
CA SER A 271 -15.21 -0.95 -16.72
C SER A 271 -16.38 -0.17 -16.12
N LEU A 272 -16.94 -0.65 -15.01
CA LEU A 272 -18.02 0.01 -14.27
C LEU A 272 -17.51 0.77 -13.04
N ALA A 273 -16.23 0.67 -12.68
CA ALA A 273 -15.66 1.40 -11.54
C ALA A 273 -15.27 2.82 -11.94
N THR A 274 -14.60 2.99 -13.08
CA THR A 274 -14.16 4.32 -13.59
C THR A 274 -15.24 5.06 -14.37
N PHE A 275 -16.15 4.35 -15.04
CA PHE A 275 -17.20 4.99 -15.87
C PHE A 275 -18.40 5.49 -15.06
N ASN A 276 -18.39 5.26 -13.74
CA ASN A 276 -19.60 5.22 -12.92
C ASN A 276 -19.29 5.63 -11.46
N ALA A 277 -18.38 6.58 -11.23
CA ALA A 277 -18.29 7.23 -9.92
C ALA A 277 -19.67 7.78 -9.47
N SER A 278 -20.51 8.17 -10.44
CA SER A 278 -21.92 8.52 -10.26
C SER A 278 -22.88 7.35 -9.94
N ARG A 279 -22.53 6.08 -10.21
CA ARG A 279 -23.32 4.90 -9.82
C ARG A 279 -22.91 4.25 -8.51
N ILE A 280 -21.72 4.56 -7.98
CA ILE A 280 -21.39 4.28 -6.57
C ILE A 280 -22.48 4.92 -5.66
N GLN A 281 -23.05 6.06 -6.08
CA GLN A 281 -24.19 6.71 -5.44
C GLN A 281 -25.54 5.95 -5.59
N ASP A 282 -25.75 5.19 -6.68
CA ASP A 282 -27.04 4.54 -6.99
C ASP A 282 -27.22 3.14 -6.34
N THR A 283 -26.16 2.54 -5.77
CA THR A 283 -26.28 1.22 -5.12
C THR A 283 -26.91 1.26 -3.72
N LYS A 284 -27.31 2.43 -3.22
CA LYS A 284 -27.94 2.59 -1.90
C LYS A 284 -29.27 1.82 -1.74
N HIS A 285 -29.89 1.33 -2.81
CA HIS A 285 -31.12 0.51 -2.75
C HIS A 285 -31.18 -0.57 -3.83
N VAL A 286 -30.56 -1.74 -3.60
CA VAL A 286 -30.95 -2.96 -4.34
C VAL A 286 -31.52 -3.98 -3.37
N ASP A 287 -32.84 -4.12 -3.37
CA ASP A 287 -33.59 -5.16 -2.66
C ASP A 287 -33.12 -6.56 -3.12
N PRO A 288 -32.69 -7.46 -2.22
CA PRO A 288 -32.15 -8.78 -2.56
C PRO A 288 -33.11 -9.70 -3.33
N LYS A 289 -34.36 -9.29 -3.59
CA LYS A 289 -35.35 -10.07 -4.36
C LYS A 289 -35.41 -9.79 -5.87
N GLN A 290 -34.58 -8.92 -6.44
CA GLN A 290 -34.67 -8.55 -7.87
C GLN A 290 -33.72 -9.23 -8.86
N ILE A 291 -33.03 -10.32 -8.48
CA ILE A 291 -32.31 -11.13 -9.49
C ILE A 291 -33.30 -12.06 -10.20
N ARG A 292 -33.97 -11.57 -11.24
CA ARG A 292 -34.61 -12.44 -12.25
C ARG A 292 -33.60 -12.80 -13.34
N PRO A 293 -33.47 -14.08 -13.71
CA PRO A 293 -32.56 -14.48 -14.79
C PRO A 293 -33.02 -13.89 -16.13
N PRO A 294 -32.10 -13.55 -17.05
CA PRO A 294 -32.45 -12.99 -18.33
C PRO A 294 -33.25 -14.01 -19.15
N ARG A 295 -34.41 -13.58 -19.66
CA ARG A 295 -35.17 -14.32 -20.67
C ARG A 295 -34.36 -14.35 -21.96
N LEU A 296 -33.96 -15.54 -22.38
CA LEU A 296 -33.51 -15.81 -23.75
C LEU A 296 -34.65 -15.44 -24.72
N SER A 297 -34.47 -14.40 -25.53
CA SER A 297 -35.30 -14.16 -26.71
C SER A 297 -34.60 -14.72 -27.94
N ALA A 298 -35.22 -15.73 -28.53
CA ALA A 298 -34.89 -16.27 -29.83
C ALA A 298 -35.32 -15.31 -30.96
N ARG A 299 -34.53 -15.31 -32.06
CA ARG A 299 -34.77 -14.69 -33.39
C ARG A 299 -34.60 -13.16 -33.42
N GLN A 300 -34.07 -12.51 -34.47
CA GLN A 300 -34.14 -12.73 -35.93
C GLN A 300 -32.81 -12.29 -36.60
N ARG A 301 -32.20 -13.05 -37.53
CA ARG A 301 -32.27 -12.85 -39.00
C ARG A 301 -32.27 -11.37 -39.42
N PHE A 302 -31.11 -10.80 -39.76
CA PHE A 302 -30.54 -10.67 -41.12
C PHE A 302 -29.04 -10.39 -40.98
#